data_AF-A0A1Q6SN67-F1
#
_entry.id   AF-A0A1Q6SN67-F1
#
_cell.length_a   1.000
_cell.length_b   1.000
_cell.length_c   1.000
_cell.angle_alpha   90.00
_cell.angle_beta   90.00
_cell.angle_gamma   90.00
#
_symmetry.space_group_name_H-M   'P 1'
#
loop_
_entity.id
_entity.type
_entity.pdbx_description
1 polymer ?
#
loop_
_entity_poly.entity_id
_entity_poly.type
_entity_poly.pdbx_seq_one_letter_code
_entity_poly.pdbx_strand_id
1 'polypeptide(L)' 'MAIIYENTEQIILEIRKLMLEEKISQRQIAESLGITPQGFTKLINKKNFSFEDAQKILNAMGYHLIFEFKKN' A
#
# COMPACT_ATOMS: atom_id res chain seq x y z
N MET A 1 -7.54 -11.33 14.83
CA MET A 1 -6.60 -10.49 15.61
C MET A 1 -6.52 -9.14 14.91
N ALA A 2 -6.77 -8.03 15.59
CA ALA A 2 -6.55 -6.72 14.99
C ALA A 2 -5.04 -6.47 14.91
N ILE A 3 -4.51 -6.17 13.72
CA ILE A 3 -3.12 -5.77 13.54
C ILE A 3 -3.04 -4.28 13.95
N ILE A 4 -2.24 -3.98 14.96
CA ILE A 4 -1.95 -2.60 15.35
C ILE A 4 -0.67 -2.19 14.62
N TYR A 5 -0.79 -1.18 13.76
CA TYR A 5 0.36 -0.58 13.08
C TYR A 5 0.90 0.59 13.92
N GLU A 6 2.18 0.52 14.25
CA GLU A 6 2.89 1.54 15.03
C GLU A 6 3.60 2.57 14.15
N ASN A 7 3.90 2.20 12.90
CA ASN A 7 4.59 3.07 11.96
C ASN A 7 4.25 2.77 10.49
N THR A 8 4.61 3.70 9.62
CA THR A 8 4.38 3.63 8.18
C THR A 8 5.12 2.46 7.52
N GLU A 9 6.29 2.07 8.02
CA GLU A 9 7.07 0.97 7.44
C GLU A 9 6.31 -0.36 7.53
N GLN A 10 5.59 -0.60 8.63
CA GLN A 10 4.72 -1.77 8.78
C GLN A 10 3.58 -1.77 7.75
N ILE A 11 2.97 -0.61 7.47
CA ILE A 11 1.92 -0.48 6.45
C ILE A 11 2.49 -0.82 5.06
N ILE A 12 3.66 -0.28 4.72
CA ILE A 12 4.34 -0.55 3.44
C ILE A 12 4.70 -2.04 3.32
N LEU A 13 5.19 -2.65 4.39
CA LEU A 13 5.51 -4.07 4.43
C LEU A 13 4.26 -4.93 4.20
N GLU A 14 3.14 -4.58 4.81
CA GLU A 14 1.89 -5.32 4.65
C GLU A 14 1.34 -5.23 3.23
N ILE A 15 1.40 -4.04 2.61
CA ILE A 15 1.07 -3.87 1.18
C ILE A 15 1.97 -4.77 0.32
N ARG A 16 3.28 -4.85 0.61
CA ARG A 16 4.21 -5.73 -0.13
C ARG A 16 3.93 -7.22 0.06
N LYS A 17 3.53 -7.65 1.25
CA LYS A 17 3.10 -9.05 1.48
C LYS A 17 1.87 -9.35 0.66
N LEU A 18 0.87 -8.46 0.67
CA LEU A 18 -0.35 -8.62 -0.11
C LEU A 18 -0.05 -8.73 -1.62
N MET A 19 0.89 -7.94 -2.13
CA MET A 19 1.37 -8.06 -3.51
C MET A 19 1.94 -9.45 -3.82
N LEU A 20 2.68 -10.05 -2.87
CA LEU A 20 3.24 -11.40 -3.03
C LEU A 20 2.16 -12.49 -2.97
N GLU A 21 1.22 -12.37 -2.02
CA GLU A 21 0.11 -13.30 -1.82
C GLU A 21 -0.81 -13.36 -3.06
N GLU A 22 -1.19 -12.19 -3.58
CA GLU A 22 -2.05 -12.07 -4.77
C GLU A 22 -1.28 -12.23 -6.08
N LYS A 23 0.05 -12.40 -6.02
CA LYS A 23 0.96 -12.48 -7.18
C LYS A 23 0.82 -11.28 -8.13
N ILE A 24 0.57 -10.10 -7.57
CA ILE A 24 0.47 -8.84 -8.30
C ILE A 24 1.84 -8.17 -8.32
N SER A 25 2.40 -7.99 -9.51
CA SER A 25 3.70 -7.33 -9.67
C SER A 25 3.60 -5.80 -9.55
N GLN A 26 4.72 -5.15 -9.21
CA GLN A 26 4.84 -3.68 -9.22
C GLN A 26 4.47 -3.08 -10.58
N ARG A 27 4.77 -3.78 -11.68
CA ARG A 27 4.46 -3.32 -13.04
C ARG A 27 2.95 -3.27 -13.27
N GLN A 28 2.21 -4.31 -12.86
CA GLN A 28 0.75 -4.36 -13.00
C GLN A 28 0.07 -3.23 -12.23
N ILE A 29 0.53 -2.95 -11.00
CA ILE A 29 0.00 -1.83 -10.20
C ILE A 29 0.34 -0.50 -10.86
N ALA A 30 1.59 -0.31 -11.29
CA ALA A 30 2.00 0.92 -11.99
C ALA A 30 1.16 1.18 -13.25
N GLU A 31 0.90 0.13 -14.04
CA GLU A 31 0.04 0.18 -15.23
C GLU A 31 -1.41 0.56 -14.87
N SER A 32 -1.98 -0.08 -13.85
CA SER A 32 -3.33 0.27 -13.35
C SER A 32 -3.43 1.70 -12.84
N LEU A 33 -2.33 2.26 -12.32
CA LEU A 33 -2.25 3.64 -11.84
C LEU A 33 -1.91 4.65 -12.95
N GLY A 34 -1.62 4.19 -14.17
CA GLY A 34 -1.19 5.05 -15.29
C GLY A 34 0.19 5.69 -15.07
N ILE A 35 1.08 5.05 -14.30
CA ILE A 35 2.43 5.54 -13.99
C ILE A 35 3.51 4.55 -14.42
N THR A 36 4.77 5.01 -14.45
CA THR A 36 5.91 4.12 -14.73
C THR A 36 6.25 3.24 -13.51
N PRO A 37 6.92 2.08 -13.69
CA PRO A 37 7.41 1.27 -12.57
C PRO A 37 8.31 2.07 -11.61
N GLN A 38 9.16 2.96 -12.12
CA GLN A 38 9.97 3.86 -11.28
C GLN A 38 9.10 4.87 -10.52
N GLY A 39 8.02 5.35 -11.12
CA GLY A 39 7.01 6.18 -10.47
C GLY A 39 6.36 5.46 -9.28
N PHE A 40 5.98 4.19 -9.47
CA PHE A 40 5.47 3.35 -8.38
C PHE A 40 6.52 3.16 -7.27
N THR A 41 7.77 2.85 -7.62
CA THR A 41 8.86 2.73 -6.64
C THR A 41 9.04 4.00 -5.82
N LYS A 42 8.89 5.18 -6.42
CA LYS A 42 8.92 6.46 -5.69
C LYS A 42 7.68 6.66 -4.81
N LEU A 43 6.49 6.28 -5.29
CA LEU A 43 5.24 6.38 -4.54
C LEU A 43 5.30 5.53 -3.26
N ILE A 44 5.64 4.25 -3.37
CA ILE A 44 5.64 3.32 -2.23
C ILE A 44 6.77 3.57 -1.22
N ASN A 45 7.86 4.24 -1.64
CA ASN A 45 9.00 4.58 -0.77
C ASN A 45 9.03 6.08 -0.40
N LYS A 46 7.91 6.79 -0.56
CA LYS A 46 7.82 8.21 -0.24
C LYS A 46 8.10 8.43 1.25
N LYS A 47 8.96 9.40 1.58
CA LYS A 47 9.29 9.75 2.99
C LYS A 47 8.05 10.05 3.84
N ASN A 48 7.09 10.75 3.25
CA ASN A 48 5.79 11.07 3.85
C ASN A 48 4.70 10.26 3.17
N PHE A 49 4.77 8.93 3.27
CA PHE A 49 3.76 8.03 2.74
C PHE A 49 2.47 8.16 3.56
N SER A 50 1.37 8.48 2.89
CA SER A 50 0.08 8.80 3.49
C SER A 50 -0.94 7.67 3.33
N PHE A 51 -2.05 7.74 4.07
CA PHE A 51 -3.19 6.84 3.87
C PHE A 51 -3.79 6.95 2.46
N GLU A 52 -3.74 8.13 1.84
CA GLU A 52 -4.18 8.30 0.45
C GLU A 52 -3.25 7.55 -0.53
N ASP A 53 -1.93 7.63 -0.31
CA ASP A 53 -0.95 6.87 -1.11
C ASP A 53 -1.19 5.36 -0.95
N ALA A 54 -1.44 4.88 0.28
CA ALA A 54 -1.80 3.49 0.55
C ALA A 54 -3.10 3.08 -0.15
N GLN A 55 -4.16 3.88 0.00
CA GLN A 55 -5.46 3.60 -0.61
C GLN A 55 -5.38 3.58 -2.14
N LYS A 56 -4.57 4.44 -2.78
CA LYS A 56 -4.34 4.41 -4.23
C LYS A 56 -3.74 3.07 -4.67
N ILE A 57 -2.71 2.59 -3.98
CA ILE A 57 -2.08 1.30 -4.27
C ILE A 57 -3.07 0.16 -4.05
N LEU A 58 -3.78 0.16 -2.92
CA LEU A 58 -4.77 -0.86 -2.59
C LEU A 58 -5.93 -0.89 -3.59
N ASN A 59 -6.41 0.27 -4.05
CA ASN A 59 -7.43 0.36 -5.10
C ASN A 59 -6.98 -0.32 -6.40
N ALA A 60 -5.73 -0.11 -6.82
CA ALA A 60 -5.17 -0.77 -8.00
C ALA A 60 -5.04 -2.30 -7.84
N MET A 61 -5.07 -2.79 -6.60
CA MET A 61 -5.10 -4.21 -6.27
C MET A 61 -6.54 -4.72 -5.99
N GLY A 62 -7.56 -3.86 -6.01
CA GLY A 62 -8.94 -4.22 -5.68
C GLY A 62 -9.29 -4.22 -4.19
N TYR A 63 -8.48 -3.59 -3.34
CA TYR A 63 -8.66 -3.52 -1.88
C TYR A 63 -9.08 -2.15 -1.39
N HIS A 64 -9.80 -2.13 -0.26
CA HIS A 64 -10.13 -0.91 0.48
C HIS A 64 -9.35 -0.84 1.79
N LEU A 65 -8.77 0.32 2.10
CA LEU A 65 -8.06 0.53 3.36
C LEU A 65 -9.08 0.79 4.47
N ILE A 66 -9.04 -0.01 5.52
CA ILE A 66 -9.86 0.17 6.73
C ILE A 66 -8.91 0.36 7.91
N PHE A 67 -9.14 1.41 8.70
CA PHE A 67 -8.43 1.67 9.95
C PHE A 67 -9.44 1.94 11.06
N GLU A 68 -9.07 1.60 12.29
CA GLU A 68 -9.93 1.68 13.47
C GLU A 68 -9.26 2.50 14.58
N PHE A 69 -10.08 3.12 15.43
CA PHE A 69 -9.62 3.86 16.59
C PHE A 69 -9.89 3.06 17.86
N LYS A 70 -8.87 2.93 18.71
CA LYS A 70 -9.00 2.32 20.03
C LYS A 70 -8.82 3.39 21.10
N LYS A 71 -9.73 3.44 22.07
CA LYS A 71 -9.57 4.27 23.28
C LYS A 71 -8.45 3.67 24.14
N ASN A 72 -7.54 4.54 24.60
CA ASN A 72 -6.49 4.18 25.56
C ASN A 72 -7.08 3.72 26.90
#